data_AF-A0A1H8BAW9-F1
#
_entry.id   AF-A0A1H8BAW9-F1
#
_cell.length_a   1.000
_cell.length_b   1.000
_cell.length_c   1.000
_cell.angle_alpha   90.00
_cell.angle_beta   90.00
_cell.angle_gamma   90.00
#
_symmetry.space_group_name_H-M   'P 1'
#
loop_
_entity.id
_entity.type
_entity.pdbx_description
1 polymer ?
#
loop_
_entity_poly.entity_id
_entity_poly.type
_entity_poly.pdbx_seq_one_letter_code
_entity_poly.pdbx_strand_id
1 'polypeptide(L)' 'MDNGIAVIVVEKEPDGQLRHIDERTWSTAMITSLEHINFITIGNQEYKTIEGRLNLDAGKLEILVVAVRNE' A
#
# COMPACT_ATOMS: atom_id res chain seq x y z
N MET A 1 -1.97 13.05 20.05
CA MET A 1 -1.14 11.90 19.66
C MET A 1 -1.80 11.35 18.41
N ASP A 2 -1.13 11.45 17.26
CA ASP A 2 -1.66 10.90 16.02
C ASP A 2 -1.46 9.38 16.08
N ASN A 3 -2.54 8.62 16.20
CA ASN A 3 -2.50 7.16 16.27
C ASN A 3 -2.37 6.61 14.86
N GLY A 4 -1.15 6.62 14.33
CA GLY A 4 -0.85 6.06 13.02
C GLY A 4 -0.82 4.53 13.03
N ILE A 5 -0.99 3.93 11.85
CA ILE A 5 -0.91 2.48 11.63
C ILE A 5 0.34 2.19 10.79
N ALA A 6 1.10 1.15 11.15
CA ALA A 6 2.19 0.67 10.31
C ALA A 6 1.61 0.04 9.04
N VAL A 7 1.98 0.59 7.89
CA VAL A 7 1.52 0.14 6.57
C VAL A 7 2.70 -0.44 5.80
N ILE A 8 2.50 -1.62 5.24
CA ILE A 8 3.40 -2.27 4.30
C ILE A 8 2.75 -2.23 2.91
N VAL A 9 3.50 -1.81 1.89
CA VAL A 9 3.05 -1.82 0.50
C VAL A 9 3.85 -2.87 -0.26
N VAL A 10 3.12 -3.79 -0.90
CA VAL A 10 3.67 -4.90 -1.65
C VAL A 10 3.24 -4.77 -3.10
N GLU A 11 4.20 -4.73 -4.02
CA GLU A 11 3.93 -4.85 -5.45
C GLU A 11 3.76 -6.32 -5.82
N LYS A 12 2.70 -6.63 -6.56
CA LYS A 12 2.60 -7.85 -7.35
C LYS A 12 3.25 -7.61 -8.70
N GLU A 13 4.40 -8.25 -8.92
CA GLU A 13 5.14 -8.16 -10.18
C GLU A 13 4.43 -8.97 -11.30
N PRO A 14 4.73 -8.71 -12.59
CA PRO A 14 4.06 -9.38 -13.70
C PRO A 14 4.20 -10.91 -13.73
N ASP A 15 5.27 -11.44 -13.14
CA ASP A 15 5.52 -12.88 -13.00
C ASP A 15 4.78 -13.49 -11.80
N GLY A 16 4.05 -12.68 -11.03
CA GLY A 16 3.29 -13.08 -9.85
C GLY A 16 4.09 -13.02 -8.54
N GLN A 17 5.36 -12.62 -8.59
CA GLN A 17 6.15 -12.43 -7.36
C GLN A 17 5.64 -11.23 -6.57
N LEU A 18 5.85 -11.29 -5.24
CA LEU A 18 5.49 -10.23 -4.31
C LEU A 18 6.76 -9.53 -3.85
N ARG A 19 6.87 -8.24 -4.15
CA ARG A 19 8.01 -7.41 -3.79
C ARG A 19 7.59 -6.34 -2.80
N HIS A 20 8.27 -6.29 -1.66
CA HIS A 20 8.07 -5.22 -0.69
C HIS A 20 8.65 -3.90 -1.25
N ILE A 21 7.83 -2.85 -1.34
CA ILE A 21 8.23 -1.59 -1.97
C ILE A 21 8.24 -0.40 -1.00
N ASP A 22 7.53 -0.50 0.13
CA ASP A 22 7.48 0.58 1.13
C ASP A 22 6.94 0.09 2.47
N GLU A 23 7.50 0.57 3.58
CA GLU A 23 6.96 0.36 4.92
C GLU A 23 7.12 1.64 5.75
N ARG A 24 5.99 2.18 6.23
CA ARG A 24 5.99 3.36 7.10
C ARG A 24 4.71 3.47 7.91
N THR A 25 4.74 4.27 8.96
CA THR A 25 3.52 4.64 9.70
C THR A 25 2.71 5.65 8.89
N TRP A 26 1.45 5.34 8.63
CA TRP A 26 0.49 6.25 8.00
C TRP A 26 -0.37 6.91 9.06
N SER A 27 -0.68 8.20 8.88
CA SER A 27 -1.63 8.91 9.74
C SER A 27 -3.06 8.40 9.51
N THR A 28 -3.96 8.69 10.45
CA THR A 28 -5.38 8.34 10.29
C THR A 28 -5.96 8.92 8.99
N ALA A 29 -5.59 10.16 8.62
CA ALA A 29 -6.06 10.77 7.37
C ALA A 29 -5.61 10.01 6.12
N MET A 30 -4.37 9.50 6.09
CA MET A 30 -3.87 8.67 4.98
C MET A 30 -4.62 7.34 4.90
N ILE A 31 -4.90 6.70 6.04
CA ILE A 31 -5.68 5.46 6.10
C ILE A 31 -7.11 5.69 5.60
N THR A 32 -7.81 6.72 6.10
CA THR A 32 -9.17 7.06 5.64
C THR A 32 -9.22 7.38 4.15
N SER A 33 -8.17 7.99 3.60
CA SER A 33 -8.11 8.27 2.16
C SER A 33 -8.15 7.01 1.29
N LEU A 34 -7.67 5.85 1.81
CA LEU A 34 -7.68 4.59 1.06
C LEU A 34 -9.08 4.14 0.66
N GLU A 35 -10.12 4.52 1.39
CA GLU A 35 -11.52 4.19 1.06
C GLU A 35 -11.99 4.86 -0.25
N HIS A 36 -11.26 5.87 -0.73
CA HIS A 36 -11.65 6.69 -1.86
C HIS A 36 -10.64 6.73 -3.02
N ILE A 37 -9.46 6.10 -2.85
CA ILE A 37 -8.39 6.15 -3.86
C ILE A 37 -8.15 4.79 -4.51
N ASN A 38 -7.85 4.80 -5.81
CA ASN A 38 -7.48 3.62 -6.58
C ASN A 38 -5.97 3.54 -6.87
N PHE A 39 -5.24 4.63 -6.61
CA PHE A 39 -3.84 4.77 -6.97
C PHE A 39 -3.05 5.42 -5.85
N ILE A 40 -1.82 4.97 -5.67
CA ILE A 40 -0.83 5.56 -4.77
C ILE A 40 0.46 5.81 -5.55
N THR A 41 1.26 6.76 -5.08
CA THR A 41 2.55 7.09 -5.69
C THR A 41 3.65 6.92 -4.65
N ILE A 42 4.68 6.13 -4.97
CA ILE A 42 5.85 5.88 -4.13
C ILE A 42 7.09 6.05 -5.00
N GLY A 43 8.03 6.92 -4.60
CA GLY A 43 9.28 7.12 -5.33
C GLY A 43 9.09 7.54 -6.79
N ASN A 44 8.11 8.41 -7.08
CA ASN A 44 7.75 8.85 -8.44
C ASN A 44 7.23 7.74 -9.37
N GLN A 45 6.88 6.57 -8.83
CA GLN A 45 6.18 5.49 -9.53
C GLN A 45 4.73 5.43 -9.04
N GLU A 46 3.78 5.37 -9.97
CA GLU A 46 2.37 5.18 -9.67
C GLU A 46 2.03 3.69 -9.60
N TYR A 47 1.17 3.33 -8.66
CA TYR A 47 0.68 1.98 -8.45
C TYR A 47 -0.83 1.99 -8.29
N LYS A 48 -1.52 1.02 -8.90
CA LYS A 48 -2.94 0.77 -8.68
C LYS A 48 -3.13 -0.14 -7.48
N THR A 49 -4.02 0.21 -6.57
CA THR A 49 -4.39 -0.62 -5.42
C THR A 49 -5.25 -1.81 -5.88
N ILE A 50 -4.98 -2.99 -5.33
CA ILE A 50 -5.74 -4.21 -5.60
C ILE A 50 -6.53 -4.64 -4.37
N GLU A 51 -5.82 -4.79 -3.24
CA GLU A 51 -6.40 -5.33 -2.00
C GLU A 51 -5.69 -4.72 -0.79
N GLY A 52 -6.46 -4.52 0.28
CA GLY A 52 -5.94 -4.20 1.61
C GLY A 52 -6.17 -5.39 2.55
N ARG A 53 -5.12 -5.78 3.28
CA ARG A 53 -5.17 -6.85 4.28
C ARG A 53 -4.75 -6.30 5.64
N LEU A 54 -5.64 -6.36 6.63
CA LEU A 54 -5.27 -6.10 8.02
C LEU A 54 -4.65 -7.37 8.62
N ASN A 55 -3.34 -7.34 8.84
CA ASN A 55 -2.61 -8.43 9.50
C ASN A 55 -2.67 -8.23 11.01
N LEU A 56 -3.56 -8.97 11.67
CA LEU A 56 -3.79 -8.86 13.11
C LEU A 56 -2.61 -9.41 13.93
N ASP A 57 -1.91 -10.42 13.43
CA ASP A 57 -0.75 -11.02 14.12
C ASP A 57 0.44 -10.05 14.15
N ALA A 58 0.67 -9.34 13.05
CA ALA A 58 1.74 -8.34 12.93
C ALA A 58 1.31 -6.94 13.42
N GLY A 59 0.01 -6.69 13.56
CA GLY A 59 -0.54 -5.36 13.85
C GLY A 59 -0.31 -4.35 12.73
N LYS A 60 -0.29 -4.80 11.46
CA LYS A 60 0.02 -3.97 10.29
C LYS A 60 -1.09 -4.02 9.26
N LEU A 61 -1.27 -2.91 8.54
CA LEU A 61 -2.05 -2.90 7.31
C LEU A 61 -1.11 -3.21 6.14
N GLU A 62 -1.49 -4.14 5.29
CA GLU A 62 -0.76 -4.49 4.09
C GLU A 62 -1.58 -4.08 2.87
N ILE A 63 -0.94 -3.43 1.90
CA ILE A 63 -1.59 -2.99 0.67
C ILE A 63 -0.91 -3.68 -0.51
N LEU A 64 -1.68 -4.46 -1.26
CA LEU A 64 -1.25 -5.08 -2.49
C LEU A 64 -1.51 -4.14 -3.66
N VAL A 65 -0.49 -3.90 -4.48
CA VAL A 65 -0.55 -3.00 -5.62
C VAL A 65 0.08 -3.61 -6.87
N VAL A 66 -0.20 -3.02 -8.03
CA VAL A 66 0.52 -3.27 -9.30
C VAL A 66 1.04 -1.96 -9.87
N ALA A 67 2.26 -1.94 -10.40
CA ALA A 67 2.80 -0.75 -11.04
C ALA A 67 1.98 -0.36 -12.28
N VAL A 68 1.64 0.92 -12.38
CA VAL A 68 1.13 1.51 -13.61
C VAL A 68 2.33 1.73 -14.53
N ARG A 69 2.32 1.05 -15.67
CA ARG A 69 3.33 1.21 -16.71
C ARG A 69 2.67 1.94 -17.87
N ASN A 70 3.25 3.06 -18.29
CA ASN A 70 2.83 3.68 -19.55
C ASN A 70 3.13 2.67 -20.66
N GLU A 71 2.10 2.31 -21.42
CA GLU A 71 2.24 1.56 -22.67
C GLU A 71 3.00 2.37 -23.73
#